data_AF-A0A0E3RXS6-F1
#
_entry.id   AF-A0A0E3RXS6-F1
#
_cell.length_a   1.000
_cell.length_b   1.000
_cell.length_c   1.000
_cell.angle_alpha   90.00
_cell.angle_beta   90.00
_cell.angle_gamma   90.00
#
_symmetry.space_group_name_H-M   'P 1'
#
loop_
_entity.id
_entity.type
_entity.pdbx_description
1 polymer ?
#
loop_
_entity_poly.entity_id
_entity_poly.type
_entity_poly.pdbx_seq_one_letter_code
_entity_poly.pdbx_strand_id
1 'polypeptide(L)' 'MERKCTNCNVEMKNASLSANDGYALIEEIKKGFNRKVCGVNTYVCPKCGHIELVAEKPEMALLTKYS' A
#
# COMPACT_ATOMS: atom_id res chain seq x y z
N MET A 1 13.69 5.94 -0.06
CA MET A 1 13.36 6.40 -1.43
C MET A 1 12.29 7.48 -1.29
N GLU A 2 12.59 8.69 -1.75
CA GLU A 2 11.63 9.79 -1.75
C GLU A 2 10.61 9.58 -2.88
N ARG A 3 9.32 9.70 -2.58
CA ARG A 3 8.23 9.44 -3.53
C ARG A 3 7.57 10.74 -3.94
N LYS A 4 7.30 10.93 -5.23
CA LYS A 4 6.69 12.15 -5.77
C LYS A 4 5.24 11.91 -6.18
N CYS A 5 4.38 12.88 -5.88
CA CYS A 5 2.99 12.85 -6.27
C CYS A 5 2.85 12.94 -7.79
N THR A 6 2.10 12.02 -8.39
CA THR A 6 1.80 11.99 -9.83
C THR A 6 1.10 13.25 -10.34
N ASN A 7 0.27 13.88 -9.51
CA ASN A 7 -0.50 15.06 -9.89
C ASN A 7 0.26 16.38 -9.74
N CYS A 8 1.21 16.46 -8.79
CA CYS A 8 1.84 17.72 -8.39
C CYS A 8 3.36 17.73 -8.54
N ASN A 9 3.98 16.57 -8.78
CA ASN A 9 5.42 16.35 -8.85
C ASN A 9 6.21 16.83 -7.60
N VAL A 10 5.53 16.95 -6.47
CA VAL A 10 6.13 17.29 -5.16
C VAL A 10 6.36 16.03 -4.34
N GLU A 11 7.32 16.07 -3.42
CA GLU A 11 7.57 14.99 -2.49
C GLU A 11 6.32 14.70 -1.62
N MET A 12 6.03 13.41 -1.44
CA MET A 12 4.93 12.92 -0.62
C MET A 12 5.43 12.57 0.78
N LYS A 13 4.59 12.82 1.77
CA LYS A 13 4.89 12.48 3.17
C LYS A 13 4.36 11.10 3.51
N ASN A 14 5.15 10.32 4.23
CA ASN A 14 4.66 9.08 4.83
C ASN A 14 3.59 9.42 5.88
N ALA A 15 2.52 8.62 5.94
CA ALA A 15 1.45 8.76 6.89
C ALA A 15 1.02 7.39 7.42
N SER A 16 0.51 7.36 8.64
CA SER A 16 -0.19 6.20 9.17
C SER A 16 -1.65 6.22 8.70
N LEU A 17 -2.10 5.15 8.05
CA LEU A 17 -3.50 4.94 7.71
C LEU A 17 -4.18 4.16 8.83
N SER A 18 -5.09 4.79 9.55
CA SER A 18 -5.99 4.14 10.50
C SER A 18 -7.37 4.01 9.87
N ALA A 19 -7.90 2.79 9.81
CA ALA A 19 -9.28 2.53 9.42
C ALA A 19 -10.11 2.26 10.68
N ASN A 20 -10.46 3.33 11.42
CA ASN A 20 -11.18 3.25 12.71
C ASN A 20 -10.51 2.29 13.72
N ASP A 21 -9.23 2.56 14.05
CA ASP A 21 -8.36 1.72 14.89
C ASP A 21 -7.94 0.36 14.27
N GLY A 22 -8.35 0.09 13.04
CA GLY A 22 -7.86 -1.04 12.24
C GLY A 22 -6.64 -0.71 11.38
N TYR A 23 -5.82 -1.73 11.09
CA TYR A 23 -4.74 -1.67 10.11
C TYR A 23 -5.28 -1.90 8.70
N ALA A 24 -4.76 -1.17 7.70
CA ALA A 24 -4.99 -1.48 6.30
C ALA A 24 -4.05 -2.60 5.86
N LEU A 25 -4.60 -3.64 5.23
CA LEU A 25 -3.87 -4.85 4.84
C LEU A 25 -4.19 -5.21 3.38
N ILE A 26 -3.19 -5.70 2.65
CA ILE A 26 -3.41 -6.36 1.35
C ILE A 26 -3.52 -7.86 1.60
N GLU A 27 -4.66 -8.44 1.21
CA GLU A 27 -4.91 -9.89 1.26
C GLU A 27 -4.81 -10.51 -0.14
N GLU A 28 -4.18 -11.68 -0.23
CA GLU A 28 -4.29 -12.52 -1.43
C GLU A 28 -5.68 -13.19 -1.47
N ILE A 29 -6.47 -12.94 -2.51
CA ILE A 29 -7.77 -13.61 -2.72
C ILE A 29 -7.52 -15.04 -3.24
N LYS A 30 -7.17 -15.96 -2.35
CA LYS A 30 -7.19 -17.41 -2.63
C LYS A 30 -8.42 -18.05 -2.00
N LYS A 31 -9.08 -18.96 -2.74
CA LYS A 31 -10.07 -19.88 -2.17
C LYS A 31 -9.36 -20.84 -1.21
N GLY A 32 -9.38 -20.54 0.10
CA GLY A 32 -8.80 -21.41 1.13
C GLY A 32 -8.31 -20.65 2.37
N PHE A 33 -8.08 -21.39 3.47
CA PHE A 33 -7.78 -20.85 4.80
C PHE A 33 -6.37 -20.21 4.96
N ASN A 34 -5.52 -20.22 3.93
CA ASN A 34 -4.16 -19.66 4.01
C ASN A 34 -4.13 -18.23 3.45
N ARG A 35 -4.54 -17.27 4.27
CA ARG A 35 -4.41 -15.84 3.94
C ARG A 35 -2.97 -15.40 4.15
N LYS A 36 -2.33 -14.93 3.09
CA LYS A 36 -1.10 -14.13 3.20
C LYS A 36 -1.50 -12.67 3.27
N VAL A 37 -0.99 -12.00 4.29
CA VAL A 37 -1.26 -10.60 4.59
C VAL A 37 0.05 -9.82 4.44
N CYS A 38 -0.01 -8.67 3.78
CA CYS A 38 1.10 -7.74 3.68
C CYS A 38 0.68 -6.36 4.20
N GLY A 39 1.53 -5.73 5.01
CA GLY A 39 1.36 -4.34 5.43
C GLY A 39 1.50 -3.38 4.24
N VAL A 40 0.94 -2.18 4.40
CA VAL A 40 1.04 -1.11 3.40
C VAL A 40 1.62 0.15 4.00
N ASN A 41 2.57 0.74 3.27
CA ASN A 41 2.99 2.11 3.48
C ASN A 41 2.01 3.06 2.81
N THR A 42 1.63 4.12 3.52
CA THR A 42 0.74 5.17 2.98
C THR A 42 1.53 6.46 2.79
N TYR A 43 1.35 7.08 1.63
CA TYR A 43 1.95 8.36 1.29
C TYR A 43 0.87 9.36 0.93
N VAL A 44 0.99 10.60 1.42
CA VAL A 44 0.03 11.67 1.15
C VAL A 44 0.74 12.86 0.50
N CYS A 45 0.20 13.37 -0.59
CA CYS A 45 0.66 14.62 -1.19
C CYS A 45 0.22 15.80 -0.31
N PRO A 46 1.15 16.62 0.20
CA PRO A 46 0.80 17.75 1.06
C PRO A 46 0.11 18.90 0.29
N LYS A 47 0.15 18.89 -1.06
CA LYS A 47 -0.42 19.96 -1.89
C LYS A 47 -1.86 19.67 -2.32
N CYS A 48 -2.14 18.44 -2.75
CA CYS A 48 -3.46 18.09 -3.33
C CYS A 48 -4.18 16.96 -2.60
N GLY A 49 -3.59 16.39 -1.55
CA GLY A 49 -4.22 15.32 -0.77
C GLY A 49 -4.25 13.95 -1.45
N HIS A 50 -3.65 13.79 -2.64
CA HIS A 50 -3.55 12.48 -3.30
C HIS A 50 -2.86 11.46 -2.37
N ILE A 51 -3.48 10.29 -2.22
CA ILE A 51 -2.99 9.20 -1.37
C ILE A 51 -2.49 8.06 -2.25
N GLU A 52 -1.30 7.55 -1.95
CA GLU A 52 -0.75 6.36 -2.59
C GLU A 52 -0.43 5.28 -1.56
N LEU A 53 -0.89 4.05 -1.80
CA LEU A 53 -0.67 2.88 -0.96
C LEU A 53 0.34 1.94 -1.62
N VAL A 54 1.32 1.46 -0.86
CA VAL A 54 2.38 0.58 -1.36
C VAL A 54 2.52 -0.62 -0.46
N ALA A 55 2.47 -1.82 -1.03
CA ALA A 55 2.83 -3.04 -0.30
C ALA A 55 4.27 -2.95 0.20
N GLU A 56 4.51 -3.24 1.48
CA GLU A 56 5.87 -3.31 2.03
C GLU A 56 6.71 -4.41 1.36
N LYS A 57 6.05 -5.50 0.98
CA LYS A 57 6.63 -6.67 0.33
C LYS A 57 5.89 -6.96 -0.98
N PRO A 58 6.13 -6.20 -2.06
CA PRO A 58 5.41 -6.35 -3.32
C PRO A 58 5.54 -7.74 -3.93
N GLU A 59 6.62 -8.47 -3.64
CA GLU A 59 6.82 -9.86 -4.03
C GLU A 59 5.75 -10.81 -3.47
N MET A 60 5.15 -10.47 -2.33
CA MET A 60 4.04 -11.25 -1.77
C MET A 60 2.73 -11.07 -2.54
N ALA A 61 2.55 -9.92 -3.20
CA ALA A 61 1.38 -9.63 -4.03
C ALA A 61 1.46 -10.29 -5.43
N LEU A 62 2.64 -10.76 -5.85
CA LEU A 62 2.91 -11.26 -7.21
C LEU A 62 2.84 -12.79 -7.38
N LEU A 63 2.38 -13.56 -6.37
CA LEU A 63 2.36 -15.04 -6.41
C LEU A 63 1.23 -15.69 -7.25
N THR A 64 0.76 -15.03 -8.32
CA THR A 64 -0.17 -15.61 -9.32
C THR A 64 0.44 -15.82 -10.71
N LYS A 65 1.74 -15.59 -10.90
CA LYS A 65 2.43 -16.08 -12.10
C LYS A 65 3.41 -17.18 -11.69
N TYR A 66 3.37 -18.29 -12.41
CA TYR A 66 4.20 -19.50 -12.25
C TYR A 66 3.66 -20.57 -11.28
N SER A 67 2.59 -21.22 -11.72
CA SER A 67 2.31 -22.64 -11.46
C SER A 67 1.94 -23.31 -12.77
#